data_AF-A0A7S0LQN0-F1
#
_entry.id   AF-A0A7S0LQN0-F1
#
_cell.length_a   1.000
_cell.length_b   1.000
_cell.length_c   1.000
_cell.angle_alpha   90.00
_cell.angle_beta   90.00
_cell.angle_gamma   90.00
#
_symmetry.space_group_name_H-M   'P 1'
#
loop_
_entity.id
_entity.type
_entity.pdbx_description
1 polymer ?
#
loop_
_entity_poly.entity_id
_entity_poly.type
_entity_poly.pdbx_seq_one_letter_code
_entity_poly.pdbx_strand_id
1 'polypeptide(L)'
;AEARAAVAAAVAAAEAGETEGADEVSDGAEGAGSVLDIMPWAEHHVLTWESAELRSLGRAASRIAATEALAVVASQTLKHTFLASLMAACALPAYIMKACDILDNPWAVAYERARKAGKLLATVLLKRQQGARPVILVGFSLGAAVIWECVLEMERQASKGEASAEGIIQHVVLMGLPATSEASQWERVRRVVAGRVVNCYRPGDLVLSLVYRANKLAADAAGMSAVRCKGVDNLNVAGLVQGHGQYRKCVARVLARVKLGEA
;
A
#
# COMPACT_ATOMS: atom_id res chain seq x y z
N ALA A 1 -11.55 -34.55 12.97
CA ALA A 1 -10.78 -35.24 11.92
C ALA A 1 -11.37 -35.00 10.53
N GLU A 2 -12.69 -35.15 10.36
CA GLU A 2 -13.41 -34.89 9.09
C GLU A 2 -13.24 -33.47 8.53
N ALA A 3 -13.31 -32.43 9.37
CA ALA A 3 -13.14 -31.05 8.89
C ALA A 3 -11.75 -30.77 8.29
N ARG A 4 -10.70 -31.40 8.84
CA ARG A 4 -9.34 -31.31 8.27
C ARG A 4 -9.21 -32.09 6.97
N ALA A 5 -9.87 -33.24 6.87
CA ALA A 5 -9.88 -34.06 5.66
C ALA A 5 -10.66 -33.37 4.52
N ALA A 6 -11.79 -32.72 4.84
CA ALA A 6 -12.58 -31.94 3.88
C ALA A 6 -11.80 -30.73 3.35
N VAL A 7 -11.06 -30.03 4.22
CA VAL A 7 -10.19 -28.92 3.82
C VAL A 7 -9.02 -29.41 2.96
N ALA A 8 -8.39 -30.54 3.30
CA ALA A 8 -7.33 -31.12 2.50
C ALA A 8 -7.83 -31.58 1.10
N ALA A 9 -9.03 -32.17 1.03
CA ALA A 9 -9.65 -32.58 -0.22
C ALA A 9 -10.02 -31.37 -1.10
N ALA A 10 -10.50 -30.28 -0.51
CA ALA A 10 -10.80 -29.04 -1.23
C ALA A 10 -9.53 -28.35 -1.78
N VAL A 11 -8.42 -28.41 -1.05
CA VAL A 11 -7.12 -27.90 -1.51
C VAL A 11 -6.58 -28.76 -2.65
N ALA A 12 -6.62 -30.09 -2.53
CA ALA A 12 -6.16 -31.00 -3.58
C ALA A 12 -6.99 -30.89 -4.88
N ALA A 13 -8.31 -30.64 -4.76
CA ALA A 13 -9.17 -30.41 -5.92
C ALA A 13 -8.89 -29.07 -6.63
N ALA A 14 -8.40 -28.06 -5.90
CA ALA A 14 -8.01 -26.77 -6.47
C ALA A 14 -6.67 -26.86 -7.22
N GLU A 15 -5.74 -27.70 -6.75
CA GLU A 15 -4.43 -27.95 -7.41
C GLU A 15 -4.58 -28.80 -8.67
N ALA A 16 -5.54 -29.75 -8.71
CA ALA A 16 -5.78 -30.60 -9.88
C ALA A 16 -6.42 -29.86 -11.08
N GLY A 17 -6.94 -28.63 -10.89
CA GLY A 17 -7.53 -27.81 -11.95
C GLY A 17 -6.54 -26.89 -12.68
N GLU A 18 -5.25 -26.91 -12.33
CA GLU A 18 -4.24 -25.96 -12.82
C GLU A 18 -3.80 -26.14 -14.30
N THR A 19 -4.27 -27.15 -15.04
CA THR A 19 -3.71 -27.45 -16.37
C THR A 19 -4.47 -26.89 -17.58
N GLU A 20 -5.60 -26.21 -17.41
CA GLU A 20 -6.31 -25.58 -18.55
C GLU A 20 -6.74 -24.15 -18.22
N GLY A 21 -6.15 -23.17 -18.92
CA GLY A 21 -6.62 -21.79 -18.91
C GLY A 21 -5.62 -20.74 -18.44
N ALA A 22 -4.35 -20.85 -18.85
CA ALA A 22 -3.56 -19.64 -19.06
C ALA A 22 -3.98 -19.07 -20.41
N ASP A 23 -4.80 -18.01 -20.41
CA ASP A 23 -4.57 -16.82 -21.25
C ASP A 23 -5.69 -15.78 -21.17
N GLU A 24 -5.24 -14.52 -21.33
CA GLU A 24 -5.95 -13.29 -21.66
C GLU A 24 -6.85 -12.63 -20.60
N VAL A 25 -6.22 -11.72 -19.82
CA VAL A 25 -6.89 -10.51 -19.34
C VAL A 25 -6.52 -9.38 -20.30
N SER A 26 -7.50 -8.92 -21.07
CA SER A 26 -7.37 -7.82 -22.03
C SER A 26 -6.91 -6.53 -21.35
N ASP A 27 -5.77 -6.02 -21.80
CA ASP A 27 -5.14 -4.78 -21.36
C ASP A 27 -5.94 -3.57 -21.88
N GLY A 28 -6.99 -3.19 -21.15
CA GLY A 28 -7.74 -1.97 -21.40
C GLY A 28 -7.10 -0.77 -20.72
N ALA A 29 -5.95 -0.27 -21.20
CA ALA A 29 -5.52 1.13 -21.07
C ALA A 29 -4.12 1.37 -21.68
N GLU A 30 -4.04 1.40 -23.01
CA GLU A 30 -3.01 2.17 -23.72
C GLU A 30 -3.09 3.64 -23.27
N GLY A 31 -2.03 4.20 -22.66
CA GLY A 31 -1.92 5.66 -22.48
C GLY A 31 -1.33 6.17 -21.16
N ALA A 32 -1.09 5.34 -20.15
CA ALA A 32 -0.29 5.77 -19.01
C ALA A 32 1.19 5.47 -19.29
N GLY A 33 1.95 6.50 -19.66
CA GLY A 33 3.41 6.41 -19.83
C GLY A 33 4.13 5.93 -18.56
N SER A 34 5.45 5.86 -18.62
CA SER A 34 6.32 5.55 -17.49
C SER A 34 6.10 6.54 -16.34
N VAL A 35 6.40 6.13 -15.10
CA VAL A 35 6.50 7.07 -13.96
C VAL A 35 7.47 8.22 -14.27
N LEU A 36 8.49 7.94 -15.08
CA LEU A 36 9.48 8.92 -15.50
C LEU A 36 8.89 10.02 -16.39
N ASP A 37 7.86 9.69 -17.18
CA ASP A 37 7.24 10.61 -18.15
C ASP A 37 6.37 11.67 -17.47
N ILE A 38 6.03 11.47 -16.19
CA ILE A 38 5.19 12.39 -15.41
C ILE A 38 5.97 13.64 -15.02
N MET A 39 7.29 13.51 -14.84
CA MET A 39 8.20 14.61 -14.52
C MET A 39 9.52 14.41 -15.28
N PRO A 40 9.53 14.61 -16.61
CA PRO A 40 10.69 14.26 -17.44
C PRO A 40 11.94 15.08 -17.11
N TRP A 41 11.77 16.26 -16.51
CA TRP A 41 12.87 17.18 -16.14
C TRP A 41 13.34 17.03 -14.69
N ALA A 42 12.69 16.16 -13.90
CA ALA A 42 13.10 15.90 -12.53
C ALA A 42 14.23 14.86 -12.49
N GLU A 43 15.03 14.86 -11.41
CA GLU A 43 15.92 13.75 -11.11
C GLU A 43 15.14 12.66 -10.37
N HIS A 44 15.17 11.44 -10.89
CA HIS A 44 14.40 10.33 -10.36
C HIS A 44 15.29 9.43 -9.52
N HIS A 45 14.94 9.27 -8.25
CA HIS A 45 15.65 8.41 -7.32
C HIS A 45 14.71 7.34 -6.77
N VAL A 46 15.21 6.11 -6.69
CA VAL A 46 14.50 5.00 -6.04
C VAL A 46 15.15 4.73 -4.69
N LEU A 47 14.40 4.95 -3.61
CA LEU A 47 14.86 4.62 -2.28
C LEU A 47 14.83 3.11 -2.08
N THR A 48 16.02 2.51 -1.98
CA THR A 48 16.17 1.09 -1.62
C THR A 48 16.49 1.00 -0.13
N TRP A 49 15.65 0.30 0.63
CA TRP A 49 15.83 0.09 2.07
C TRP A 49 15.45 -1.35 2.43
N GLU A 50 16.16 -1.92 3.42
CA GLU A 50 15.87 -3.22 4.08
C GLU A 50 15.35 -4.31 3.10
N SER A 51 16.11 -4.56 2.03
CA SER A 51 15.63 -5.35 0.89
C SER A 51 15.45 -6.84 1.19
N ALA A 52 16.02 -7.37 2.28
CA ALA A 52 15.83 -8.77 2.66
C ALA A 52 14.45 -8.97 3.32
N GLU A 53 14.07 -8.06 4.20
CA GLU A 53 12.82 -8.02 4.95
C GLU A 53 11.65 -7.70 4.03
N LEU A 54 11.80 -6.72 3.13
CA LEU A 54 10.79 -6.42 2.11
C LEU A 54 10.54 -7.60 1.16
N ARG A 55 11.59 -8.34 0.80
CA ARG A 55 11.44 -9.58 0.01
C ARG A 55 10.78 -10.69 0.82
N SER A 56 11.06 -10.78 2.13
CA SER A 56 10.40 -11.73 3.02
C SER A 56 8.90 -11.47 3.12
N LEU A 57 8.52 -10.21 3.36
CA LEU A 57 7.13 -9.79 3.35
C LEU A 57 6.48 -10.00 1.97
N GLY A 58 7.16 -9.65 0.88
CA GLY A 58 6.64 -9.83 -0.47
C GLY A 58 6.37 -11.30 -0.82
N ARG A 59 7.23 -12.22 -0.39
CA ARG A 59 6.99 -13.68 -0.50
C ARG A 59 5.78 -14.11 0.32
N ALA A 60 5.65 -13.60 1.54
CA ALA A 60 4.51 -13.91 2.40
C ALA A 60 3.20 -13.39 1.78
N ALA A 61 3.16 -12.13 1.33
CA ALA A 61 2.01 -11.48 0.69
C ALA A 61 1.59 -12.15 -0.63
N SER A 62 2.56 -12.61 -1.42
CA SER A 62 2.26 -13.30 -2.69
C SER A 62 1.51 -14.62 -2.47
N ARG A 63 1.74 -15.30 -1.33
CA ARG A 63 1.01 -16.53 -0.97
C ARG A 63 -0.47 -16.28 -0.65
N ILE A 64 -0.81 -15.08 -0.15
CA ILE A 64 -2.21 -14.66 0.10
C ILE A 64 -2.87 -14.16 -1.18
N ALA A 65 -2.18 -13.36 -1.99
CA ALA A 65 -2.75 -12.85 -3.24
C ALA A 65 -3.08 -13.99 -4.23
N ALA A 66 -2.28 -15.05 -4.24
CA ALA A 66 -2.59 -16.27 -4.99
C ALA A 66 -3.91 -16.90 -4.52
N THR A 67 -4.19 -16.88 -3.21
CA THR A 67 -5.43 -17.42 -2.64
C THR A 67 -6.64 -16.54 -2.90
N GLU A 68 -6.49 -15.21 -2.95
CA GLU A 68 -7.56 -14.29 -3.40
C GLU A 68 -7.96 -14.57 -4.86
N ALA A 69 -6.97 -14.74 -5.75
CA ALA A 69 -7.23 -15.11 -7.13
C ALA A 69 -7.93 -16.48 -7.23
N LEU A 70 -7.45 -17.49 -6.49
CA LEU A 70 -8.06 -18.81 -6.40
C LEU A 70 -9.50 -18.77 -5.85
N ALA A 71 -9.78 -17.98 -4.82
CA ALA A 71 -11.12 -17.85 -4.27
C ALA A 71 -12.10 -17.16 -5.24
N VAL A 72 -11.63 -16.13 -5.95
CA VAL A 72 -12.42 -15.46 -6.99
C VAL A 72 -12.69 -16.41 -8.16
N VAL A 73 -11.68 -17.13 -8.63
CA VAL A 73 -11.81 -18.12 -9.72
C VAL A 73 -12.72 -19.28 -9.31
N ALA A 74 -12.51 -19.87 -8.13
CA ALA A 74 -13.37 -20.94 -7.61
C ALA A 74 -14.82 -20.45 -7.45
N SER A 75 -15.03 -19.21 -6.99
CA SER A 75 -16.38 -18.64 -6.89
C SER A 75 -17.03 -18.44 -8.25
N GLN A 76 -16.28 -18.05 -9.29
CA GLN A 76 -16.78 -17.88 -10.66
C GLN A 76 -17.25 -19.20 -11.25
N THR A 77 -16.44 -20.26 -11.10
CA THR A 77 -16.73 -21.60 -11.66
C THR A 77 -17.84 -22.32 -10.89
N LEU A 78 -17.89 -22.17 -9.56
CA LEU A 78 -18.83 -22.91 -8.71
C LEU A 78 -20.15 -22.20 -8.48
N LYS A 79 -20.32 -20.94 -8.93
CA LYS A 79 -21.48 -20.04 -8.73
C LYS A 79 -22.85 -20.70 -8.96
N HIS A 80 -22.90 -21.77 -9.75
CA HIS A 80 -24.12 -22.50 -10.11
C HIS A 80 -24.34 -23.81 -9.33
N THR A 81 -23.60 -24.08 -8.25
CA THR A 81 -23.71 -25.33 -7.46
C THR A 81 -23.82 -25.07 -5.96
N PHE A 82 -24.37 -26.02 -5.19
CA PHE A 82 -24.36 -25.95 -3.72
C PHE A 82 -22.93 -25.94 -3.13
N LEU A 83 -21.92 -26.31 -3.92
CA LEU A 83 -20.51 -26.23 -3.54
C LEU A 83 -20.02 -24.77 -3.46
N ALA A 84 -20.65 -23.82 -4.17
CA ALA A 84 -20.30 -22.40 -4.01
C ALA A 84 -20.65 -21.87 -2.62
N SER A 85 -21.78 -22.28 -2.03
CA SER A 85 -22.13 -21.83 -0.68
C SER A 85 -21.21 -22.44 0.37
N LEU A 86 -20.81 -23.72 0.21
CA LEU A 86 -19.83 -24.36 1.09
C LEU A 86 -18.43 -23.74 0.94
N MET A 87 -17.99 -23.48 -0.30
CA MET A 87 -16.72 -22.81 -0.56
C MET A 87 -16.70 -21.38 -0.04
N ALA A 88 -17.78 -20.62 -0.19
CA ALA A 88 -17.89 -19.29 0.40
C ALA A 88 -17.83 -19.34 1.94
N ALA A 89 -18.46 -20.34 2.56
CA ALA A 89 -18.43 -20.55 4.00
C ALA A 89 -17.03 -20.93 4.52
N CYS A 90 -16.24 -21.67 3.74
CA CYS A 90 -14.87 -22.05 4.10
C CYS A 90 -13.80 -21.03 3.66
N ALA A 91 -14.07 -20.23 2.63
CA ALA A 91 -13.14 -19.26 2.07
C ALA A 91 -12.81 -18.15 3.07
N LEU A 92 -13.81 -17.63 3.79
CA LEU A 92 -13.58 -16.59 4.79
C LEU A 92 -12.70 -17.07 5.96
N PRO A 93 -12.96 -18.23 6.61
CA PRO A 93 -12.06 -18.83 7.60
C PRO A 93 -10.66 -19.14 7.07
N ALA A 94 -10.54 -19.71 5.86
CA ALA A 94 -9.24 -20.05 5.27
C ALA A 94 -8.41 -18.78 4.97
N TYR A 95 -9.07 -17.75 4.43
CA TYR A 95 -8.49 -16.44 4.20
C TYR A 95 -7.99 -15.82 5.52
N ILE A 96 -8.82 -15.84 6.58
CA ILE A 96 -8.45 -15.33 7.92
C ILE A 96 -7.25 -16.10 8.50
N MET A 97 -7.20 -17.44 8.37
CA MET A 97 -6.06 -18.21 8.89
C MET A 97 -4.76 -17.89 8.14
N LYS A 98 -4.80 -17.78 6.82
CA LYS A 98 -3.60 -17.44 6.01
C LYS A 98 -3.16 -16.00 6.18
N ALA A 99 -4.11 -15.12 6.39
CA ALA A 99 -3.89 -13.77 6.83
C ALA A 99 -3.08 -13.69 8.14
N CYS A 100 -3.40 -14.51 9.15
CA CYS A 100 -2.64 -14.55 10.40
C CYS A 100 -1.15 -14.88 10.19
N ASP A 101 -0.81 -15.74 9.21
CA ASP A 101 0.59 -16.09 8.90
C ASP A 101 1.45 -14.87 8.48
N ILE A 102 0.84 -13.80 7.94
CA ILE A 102 1.52 -12.53 7.60
C ILE A 102 1.50 -11.54 8.76
N LEU A 103 0.43 -11.56 9.54
CA LEU A 103 0.19 -10.59 10.59
C LEU A 103 1.15 -10.75 11.77
N ASP A 104 1.41 -11.98 12.20
CA ASP A 104 2.04 -12.21 13.51
C ASP A 104 3.55 -11.92 13.54
N ASN A 105 4.23 -11.72 12.40
CA ASN A 105 5.66 -11.32 12.44
C ASN A 105 6.14 -10.53 11.21
N PRO A 106 5.94 -10.97 9.95
CA PRO A 106 6.58 -10.31 8.80
C PRO A 106 6.11 -8.86 8.57
N TRP A 107 4.82 -8.59 8.71
CA TRP A 107 4.28 -7.25 8.47
C TRP A 107 4.73 -6.25 9.55
N ALA A 108 4.61 -6.62 10.82
CA ALA A 108 5.02 -5.75 11.93
C ALA A 108 6.52 -5.43 11.87
N VAL A 109 7.36 -6.43 11.56
CA VAL A 109 8.81 -6.22 11.34
C VAL A 109 9.03 -5.27 10.17
N ALA A 110 8.40 -5.51 9.03
CA ALA A 110 8.59 -4.66 7.87
C ALA A 110 8.08 -3.22 8.08
N TYR A 111 6.99 -3.04 8.82
CA TYR A 111 6.48 -1.72 9.20
C TYR A 111 7.45 -1.00 10.15
N GLU A 112 7.96 -1.68 11.18
CA GLU A 112 8.94 -1.09 12.10
C GLU A 112 10.24 -0.72 11.39
N ARG A 113 10.64 -1.50 10.39
CA ARG A 113 11.76 -1.19 9.50
C ARG A 113 11.47 0.02 8.61
N ALA A 114 10.26 0.14 8.07
CA ALA A 114 9.81 1.31 7.32
C ALA A 114 9.92 2.58 8.18
N ARG A 115 9.53 2.48 9.46
CA ARG A 115 9.62 3.58 10.41
C ARG A 115 11.06 4.04 10.68
N LYS A 116 11.99 3.10 10.85
CA LYS A 116 13.42 3.40 10.98
C LYS A 116 13.98 4.05 9.72
N ALA A 117 13.67 3.49 8.55
CA ALA A 117 14.08 4.04 7.27
C ALA A 117 13.55 5.47 7.06
N GLY A 118 12.29 5.74 7.43
CA GLY A 118 11.69 7.07 7.36
C GLY A 118 12.42 8.10 8.22
N LYS A 119 12.77 7.75 9.46
CA LYS A 119 13.56 8.63 10.34
C LYS A 119 14.97 8.91 9.83
N LEU A 120 15.61 7.91 9.22
CA LEU A 120 16.91 8.09 8.57
C LEU A 120 16.78 9.01 7.34
N LEU A 121 15.75 8.79 6.51
CA LEU A 121 15.46 9.67 5.37
C LEU A 121 15.23 11.12 5.82
N ALA A 122 14.47 11.34 6.90
CA ALA A 122 14.27 12.67 7.49
C ALA A 122 15.61 13.31 7.86
N THR A 123 16.50 12.55 8.50
CA THR A 123 17.83 13.03 8.91
C THR A 123 18.67 13.44 7.69
N VAL A 124 18.66 12.64 6.63
CA VAL A 124 19.39 12.96 5.38
C VAL A 124 18.82 14.20 4.71
N LEU A 125 17.49 14.29 4.61
CA LEU A 125 16.80 15.42 3.98
C LEU A 125 17.04 16.73 4.73
N LEU A 126 16.91 16.72 6.07
CA LEU A 126 17.16 17.90 6.93
C LEU A 126 18.61 18.38 6.86
N LYS A 127 19.57 17.46 6.72
CA LYS A 127 20.99 17.79 6.50
C LYS A 127 21.29 18.31 5.10
N ARG A 128 20.31 18.27 4.17
CA ARG A 128 20.46 18.70 2.77
C ARG A 128 21.69 18.10 2.08
N GLN A 129 22.01 16.82 2.34
CA GLN A 129 23.16 16.14 1.74
C GLN A 129 23.03 16.04 0.21
N GLN A 130 21.80 15.96 -0.28
CA GLN A 130 21.43 15.99 -1.70
C GLN A 130 21.32 17.40 -2.30
N GLY A 131 21.70 18.44 -1.55
CA GLY A 131 21.54 19.85 -1.94
C GLY A 131 20.22 20.48 -1.52
N ALA A 132 19.97 21.70 -2.00
CA ALA A 132 18.83 22.53 -1.58
C ALA A 132 17.57 22.38 -2.46
N ARG A 133 17.61 21.54 -3.50
CA ARG A 133 16.48 21.34 -4.41
C ARG A 133 15.30 20.71 -3.66
N PRO A 134 14.07 21.22 -3.84
CA PRO A 134 12.88 20.59 -3.27
C PRO A 134 12.69 19.16 -3.79
N VAL A 135 12.23 18.27 -2.91
CA VAL A 135 11.98 16.86 -3.24
C VAL A 135 10.49 16.57 -3.31
N ILE A 136 10.14 15.62 -4.18
CA ILE A 136 8.79 15.07 -4.30
C ILE A 136 8.85 13.63 -3.84
N LEU A 137 8.04 13.29 -2.84
CA LEU A 137 8.03 11.96 -2.23
C LEU A 137 6.78 11.21 -2.69
N VAL A 138 7.00 10.10 -3.38
CA VAL A 138 5.94 9.20 -3.84
C VAL A 138 6.18 7.81 -3.26
N GLY A 139 5.17 7.24 -2.61
CA GLY A 139 5.27 5.90 -2.07
C GLY A 139 3.93 5.20 -2.02
N PHE A 140 3.98 3.86 -2.10
CA PHE A 140 2.82 3.01 -1.92
C PHE A 140 3.06 1.99 -0.80
N SER A 141 2.01 1.55 -0.12
CA SER A 141 2.09 0.55 0.95
C SER A 141 3.14 0.92 2.00
N LEU A 142 4.09 0.04 2.33
CA LEU A 142 5.19 0.36 3.24
C LEU A 142 6.11 1.49 2.77
N GLY A 143 6.25 1.72 1.47
CA GLY A 143 6.95 2.90 0.95
C GLY A 143 6.24 4.21 1.32
N ALA A 144 4.90 4.19 1.34
CA ALA A 144 4.12 5.31 1.88
C ALA A 144 4.35 5.48 3.38
N ALA A 145 4.49 4.37 4.14
CA ALA A 145 4.82 4.42 5.57
C ALA A 145 6.21 5.02 5.85
N VAL A 146 7.21 4.72 5.00
CA VAL A 146 8.54 5.37 5.08
C VAL A 146 8.42 6.89 4.95
N ILE A 147 7.67 7.37 3.94
CA ILE A 147 7.48 8.80 3.71
C ILE A 147 6.69 9.43 4.86
N TRP A 148 5.63 8.77 5.33
CA TRP A 148 4.83 9.21 6.45
C TRP A 148 5.69 9.45 7.70
N GLU A 149 6.50 8.47 8.08
CA GLU A 149 7.39 8.55 9.24
C GLU A 149 8.52 9.56 9.02
N CYS A 150 9.00 9.71 7.78
CA CYS A 150 9.95 10.75 7.41
C CYS A 150 9.39 12.16 7.67
N VAL A 151 8.19 12.46 7.16
CA VAL A 151 7.61 13.80 7.31
C VAL A 151 7.26 14.11 8.77
N LEU A 152 6.72 13.13 9.50
CA LEU A 152 6.43 13.31 10.93
C LEU A 152 7.69 13.52 11.76
N GLU A 153 8.79 12.85 11.42
CA GLU A 153 10.08 13.07 12.09
C GLU A 153 10.65 14.46 11.77
N MET A 154 10.52 14.92 10.52
CA MET A 154 10.90 16.29 10.15
C MET A 154 10.09 17.34 10.93
N GLU A 155 8.77 17.14 11.05
CA GLU A 155 7.91 18.03 11.83
C GLU A 155 8.28 18.02 13.32
N ARG A 156 8.60 16.84 13.87
CA ARG A 156 9.06 16.69 15.26
C ARG A 156 10.38 17.41 15.53
N GLN A 157 11.33 17.40 14.58
CA GLN A 157 12.61 18.10 14.74
C GLN A 157 12.42 19.61 14.57
N ALA A 158 11.59 20.04 13.61
CA ALA A 158 11.28 21.44 13.38
C ALA A 158 10.54 22.08 14.57
N SER A 159 9.53 21.41 15.12
CA SER A 159 8.79 21.90 16.29
C SER A 159 9.65 22.05 17.56
N LYS A 160 10.75 21.29 17.66
CA LYS A 160 11.72 21.41 18.75
C LYS A 160 12.83 22.43 18.49
N GLY A 161 12.86 23.05 17.30
CA GLY A 161 13.95 23.93 16.88
C GLY A 161 15.28 23.19 16.61
N GLU A 162 15.25 21.87 16.42
CA GLU A 162 16.44 21.04 16.17
C GLU A 162 16.93 21.18 14.70
N ALA A 163 16.02 21.43 13.76
CA ALA A 163 16.31 21.60 12.34
C ALA A 163 15.21 22.40 11.61
N SER A 164 15.53 23.03 10.47
CA SER A 164 14.49 23.64 9.61
C SER A 164 14.05 22.67 8.51
N ALA A 165 12.73 22.46 8.41
CA ALA A 165 12.12 21.59 7.39
C ALA A 165 11.60 22.37 6.16
N GLU A 166 11.70 23.71 6.19
CA GLU A 166 11.09 24.59 5.20
C GLU A 166 11.72 24.44 3.81
N GLY A 167 10.86 24.40 2.78
CA GLY A 167 11.30 24.33 1.38
C GLY A 167 12.05 23.05 1.02
N ILE A 168 12.05 22.01 1.87
CA ILE A 168 12.67 20.72 1.56
C ILE A 168 11.70 19.87 0.74
N ILE A 169 10.47 19.69 1.20
CA ILE A 169 9.49 18.82 0.55
C ILE A 169 8.47 19.66 -0.21
N GLN A 170 8.40 19.47 -1.52
CA GLN A 170 7.42 20.14 -2.39
C GLN A 170 6.09 19.40 -2.41
N HIS A 171 6.09 18.11 -2.74
CA HIS A 171 4.87 17.32 -2.86
C HIS A 171 5.02 15.95 -2.21
N VAL A 172 3.90 15.43 -1.68
CA VAL A 172 3.83 14.08 -1.11
C VAL A 172 2.63 13.36 -1.70
N VAL A 173 2.85 12.16 -2.25
CA VAL A 173 1.79 11.27 -2.73
C VAL A 173 1.90 9.93 -2.01
N LEU A 174 0.89 9.60 -1.22
CA LEU A 174 0.81 8.39 -0.41
C LEU A 174 -0.28 7.49 -0.97
N MET A 175 0.08 6.27 -1.37
CA MET A 175 -0.86 5.31 -1.96
C MET A 175 -1.05 4.11 -1.05
N GLY A 176 -2.29 3.82 -0.64
CA GLY A 176 -2.57 2.69 0.25
C GLY A 176 -1.79 2.76 1.56
N LEU A 177 -1.75 3.95 2.18
CA LEU A 177 -0.98 4.21 3.39
C LEU A 177 -1.48 3.40 4.60
N PRO A 178 -0.64 2.54 5.23
CA PRO A 178 -0.99 1.83 6.44
C PRO A 178 -0.75 2.68 7.71
N ALA A 179 -1.28 3.90 7.75
CA ALA A 179 -1.16 4.82 8.89
C ALA A 179 -2.53 5.44 9.24
N THR A 180 -2.59 6.13 10.38
CA THR A 180 -3.85 6.68 10.90
C THR A 180 -4.46 7.73 9.94
N SER A 181 -5.78 7.74 9.86
CA SER A 181 -6.57 8.78 9.18
C SER A 181 -6.87 10.00 10.09
N GLU A 182 -6.35 10.02 11.32
CA GLU A 182 -6.58 11.09 12.29
C GLU A 182 -6.05 12.44 11.78
N ALA A 183 -6.94 13.43 11.69
CA ALA A 183 -6.63 14.74 11.13
C ALA A 183 -5.43 15.43 11.80
N SER A 184 -5.27 15.28 13.12
CA SER A 184 -4.16 15.87 13.89
C SER A 184 -2.78 15.48 13.35
N GLN A 185 -2.60 14.23 12.88
CA GLN A 185 -1.34 13.77 12.32
C GLN A 185 -1.12 14.32 10.91
N TRP A 186 -2.19 14.43 10.12
CA TRP A 186 -2.13 15.00 8.78
C TRP A 186 -1.87 16.50 8.78
N GLU A 187 -2.36 17.22 9.78
CA GLU A 187 -2.01 18.63 10.01
C GLU A 187 -0.52 18.82 10.27
N ARG A 188 0.12 17.91 11.01
CA ARG A 188 1.57 17.89 11.20
C ARG A 188 2.30 17.67 9.87
N VAL A 189 1.84 16.71 9.06
CA VAL A 189 2.39 16.50 7.70
C VAL A 189 2.25 17.76 6.85
N ARG A 190 1.11 18.46 6.91
CA ARG A 190 0.88 19.71 6.18
C ARG A 190 1.79 20.86 6.60
N ARG A 191 2.27 20.90 7.85
CA ARG A 191 3.23 21.92 8.31
C ARG A 191 4.60 21.81 7.63
N VAL A 192 4.99 20.63 7.16
CA VAL A 192 6.30 20.39 6.54
C VAL A 192 6.27 20.51 5.02
N VAL A 193 5.17 20.10 4.39
CA VAL A 193 5.10 19.97 2.93
C VAL A 193 4.59 21.27 2.30
N ALA A 194 5.41 21.93 1.48
CA ALA A 194 5.08 23.24 0.92
C ALA A 194 3.90 23.20 -0.06
N GLY A 195 3.87 22.19 -0.93
CA GLY A 195 2.80 21.99 -1.92
C GLY A 195 1.78 20.94 -1.49
N ARG A 196 1.26 20.22 -2.49
CA ARG A 196 0.20 19.21 -2.33
C ARG A 196 0.62 18.00 -1.49
N VAL A 197 -0.29 17.57 -0.61
CA VAL A 197 -0.26 16.28 0.06
C VAL A 197 -1.47 15.49 -0.41
N VAL A 198 -1.22 14.35 -1.03
CA VAL A 198 -2.25 13.55 -1.71
C VAL A 198 -2.34 12.17 -1.07
N ASN A 199 -3.49 11.87 -0.50
CA ASN A 199 -3.86 10.54 -0.03
C ASN A 199 -4.61 9.78 -1.13
N CYS A 200 -3.96 8.80 -1.72
CA CYS A 200 -4.57 7.88 -2.68
C CYS A 200 -5.06 6.64 -1.93
N TYR A 201 -6.38 6.48 -1.84
CA TYR A 201 -7.02 5.45 -1.01
C TYR A 201 -7.92 4.53 -1.84
N ARG A 202 -8.06 3.28 -1.37
CA ARG A 202 -8.98 2.28 -1.93
C ARG A 202 -9.91 1.78 -0.83
N PRO A 203 -11.22 2.10 -0.89
CA PRO A 203 -12.20 1.49 -0.01
C PRO A 203 -12.15 -0.05 -0.09
N GLY A 204 -12.21 -0.71 1.07
CA GLY A 204 -12.23 -2.18 1.15
C GLY A 204 -10.90 -2.85 0.76
N ASP A 205 -9.76 -2.17 0.90
CA ASP A 205 -8.44 -2.80 0.79
C ASP A 205 -8.32 -3.95 1.81
N LEU A 206 -8.31 -5.19 1.30
CA LEU A 206 -8.37 -6.39 2.15
C LEU A 206 -7.10 -6.57 2.98
N VAL A 207 -5.93 -6.22 2.43
CA VAL A 207 -4.65 -6.31 3.13
C VAL A 207 -4.60 -5.28 4.26
N LEU A 208 -4.96 -4.03 3.97
CA LEU A 208 -5.01 -2.99 5.02
C LEU A 208 -6.10 -3.29 6.04
N SER A 209 -7.28 -3.74 5.62
CA SER A 209 -8.40 -4.09 6.52
C SER A 209 -7.96 -5.15 7.52
N LEU A 210 -7.28 -6.18 7.03
CA LEU A 210 -6.78 -7.27 7.85
C LEU A 210 -5.74 -6.80 8.86
N VAL A 211 -4.73 -6.08 8.37
CA VAL A 211 -3.62 -5.57 9.19
C VAL A 211 -4.10 -4.60 10.26
N TYR A 212 -4.93 -3.61 9.89
CA TYR A 212 -5.38 -2.60 10.84
C TYR A 212 -6.37 -3.15 11.87
N ARG A 213 -7.25 -4.07 11.47
CA ARG A 213 -8.19 -4.73 12.40
C ARG A 213 -7.47 -5.66 13.38
N ALA A 214 -6.48 -6.42 12.91
CA ALA A 214 -5.71 -7.32 13.77
C ALA A 214 -4.90 -6.57 14.84
N ASN A 215 -4.42 -5.36 14.53
CA ASN A 215 -3.62 -4.54 15.45
C ASN A 215 -4.47 -3.70 16.44
N LYS A 216 -5.79 -3.94 16.54
CA LYS A 216 -6.71 -3.22 17.45
C LYS A 216 -6.64 -1.69 17.36
N LEU A 217 -6.22 -1.14 16.23
CA LEU A 217 -6.22 0.30 16.02
C LEU A 217 -7.67 0.73 15.79
N ALA A 218 -8.23 1.53 16.72
CA ALA A 218 -9.59 2.06 16.61
C ALA A 218 -9.76 3.09 15.47
N ALA A 219 -8.65 3.50 14.85
CA ALA A 219 -8.62 4.45 13.76
C ALA A 219 -8.67 3.73 12.41
N ASP A 220 -9.41 4.29 11.45
CA ASP A 220 -9.36 3.83 10.06
C ASP A 220 -7.96 4.10 9.46
N ALA A 221 -7.44 3.16 8.67
CA ALA A 221 -6.21 3.39 7.92
C ALA A 221 -6.48 4.40 6.79
N ALA A 222 -5.61 5.39 6.64
CA ALA A 222 -5.74 6.42 5.60
C ALA A 222 -5.72 5.84 4.18
N GLY A 223 -5.10 4.68 3.96
CA GLY A 223 -5.15 3.96 2.68
C GLY A 223 -6.52 3.38 2.32
N MET A 224 -7.49 3.35 3.25
CA MET A 224 -8.83 2.79 3.05
C MET A 224 -9.93 3.84 2.94
N SER A 225 -9.70 5.08 3.40
CA SER A 225 -10.72 6.12 3.45
C SER A 225 -10.13 7.51 3.19
N ALA A 226 -11.00 8.45 2.82
CA ALA A 226 -10.60 9.85 2.68
C ALA A 226 -10.26 10.44 4.05
N VAL A 227 -9.17 11.20 4.10
CA VAL A 227 -8.70 11.91 5.28
C VAL A 227 -9.36 13.28 5.34
N ARG A 228 -10.04 13.56 6.46
CA ARG A 228 -10.71 14.85 6.70
C ARG A 228 -9.72 15.86 7.29
N CYS A 229 -8.81 16.37 6.48
CA CYS A 229 -7.83 17.40 6.84
C CYS A 229 -7.77 18.48 5.77
N LYS A 230 -7.76 19.76 6.16
CA LYS A 230 -7.62 20.87 5.21
C LYS A 230 -6.25 20.81 4.52
N GLY A 231 -6.22 21.06 3.21
CA GLY A 231 -4.99 21.03 2.42
C GLY A 231 -4.46 19.63 2.09
N VAL A 232 -5.23 18.58 2.39
CA VAL A 232 -4.95 17.20 1.96
C VAL A 232 -5.92 16.84 0.84
N ASP A 233 -5.38 16.50 -0.33
CA ASP A 233 -6.14 16.00 -1.46
C ASP A 233 -6.41 14.51 -1.26
N ASN A 234 -7.64 14.07 -1.51
CA ASN A 234 -8.01 12.66 -1.42
C ASN A 234 -8.38 12.15 -2.81
N LEU A 235 -7.72 11.08 -3.25
CA LEU A 235 -7.97 10.44 -4.54
C LEU A 235 -8.41 8.99 -4.32
N ASN A 236 -9.66 8.68 -4.67
CA ASN A 236 -10.13 7.29 -4.69
C ASN A 236 -9.55 6.57 -5.92
N VAL A 237 -8.73 5.56 -5.69
CA VAL A 237 -8.06 4.79 -6.75
C VAL A 237 -8.69 3.41 -7.01
N ALA A 238 -9.87 3.12 -6.46
CA ALA A 238 -10.52 1.82 -6.65
C ALA A 238 -10.77 1.45 -8.12
N GLY A 239 -10.97 2.45 -9.00
CA GLY A 239 -11.08 2.23 -10.45
C GLY A 239 -9.77 1.90 -11.17
N LEU A 240 -8.61 2.00 -10.51
CA LEU A 240 -7.28 1.68 -11.07
C LEU A 240 -6.60 0.52 -10.35
N VAL A 241 -6.81 0.42 -9.05
CA VAL A 241 -6.14 -0.52 -8.15
C VAL A 241 -7.22 -1.46 -7.61
N GLN A 242 -7.31 -2.65 -8.20
CA GLN A 242 -8.31 -3.65 -7.80
C GLN A 242 -7.88 -4.44 -6.56
N GLY A 243 -6.61 -4.37 -6.15
CA GLY A 243 -6.11 -4.96 -4.91
C GLY A 243 -4.78 -4.36 -4.48
N HIS A 244 -4.41 -4.50 -3.19
CA HIS A 244 -3.23 -3.85 -2.61
C HIS A 244 -1.93 -4.17 -3.37
N GLY A 245 -1.76 -5.41 -3.83
CA GLY A 245 -0.59 -5.83 -4.62
C GLY A 245 -0.47 -5.15 -5.98
N GLN A 246 -1.54 -4.53 -6.49
CA GLN A 246 -1.54 -3.87 -7.79
C GLN A 246 -0.98 -2.44 -7.75
N TYR A 247 -0.83 -1.83 -6.56
CA TYR A 247 -0.23 -0.49 -6.44
C TYR A 247 1.09 -0.38 -7.23
N ARG A 248 1.97 -1.39 -7.14
CA ARG A 248 3.25 -1.42 -7.87
C ARG A 248 3.13 -1.31 -9.40
N LYS A 249 2.05 -1.85 -9.98
CA LYS A 249 1.79 -1.82 -11.43
C LYS A 249 1.01 -0.57 -11.84
N CYS A 250 0.35 0.09 -10.89
CA CYS A 250 -0.54 1.21 -11.15
C CYS A 250 0.05 2.57 -10.77
N VAL A 251 1.29 2.64 -10.24
CA VAL A 251 1.91 3.90 -9.78
C VAL A 251 1.81 4.99 -10.85
N ALA A 252 2.22 4.70 -12.10
CA ALA A 252 2.16 5.68 -13.18
C ALA A 252 0.73 6.15 -13.47
N ARG A 253 -0.23 5.23 -13.55
CA ARG A 253 -1.66 5.52 -13.75
C ARG A 253 -2.23 6.39 -12.63
N VAL A 254 -1.88 6.10 -11.38
CA VAL A 254 -2.32 6.89 -10.23
C VAL A 254 -1.72 8.29 -10.31
N LEU A 255 -0.41 8.41 -10.51
CA LEU A 255 0.27 9.71 -10.61
C LEU A 255 -0.24 10.56 -11.78
N ALA A 256 -0.56 9.96 -12.92
CA ALA A 256 -1.19 10.65 -14.05
C ALA A 256 -2.55 11.27 -13.67
N ARG A 257 -3.31 10.63 -12.76
CA ARG A 257 -4.54 11.23 -12.20
C ARG A 257 -4.28 12.26 -11.11
N VAL A 258 -3.17 12.14 -10.38
CA VAL A 258 -2.78 13.16 -9.40
C VAL A 258 -2.44 14.48 -10.09
N LYS A 259 -1.84 14.44 -11.30
CA LYS A 259 -1.50 15.62 -12.10
C LYS A 259 -0.58 16.59 -11.36
N LEU A 260 0.58 16.10 -10.91
CA LEU A 260 1.53 16.93 -10.15
C LEU A 260 2.21 18.03 -11.00
N GLY A 261 2.32 17.87 -12.32
CA GLY A 261 3.00 18.81 -13.21
C GLY A 261 2.14 19.96 -13.74
N GLU A 262 0.85 20.02 -13.40
CA GLU A 262 -0.08 21.08 -13.84
C GLU A 262 -0.31 22.16 -12.75
N ALA A 263 0.49 22.18 -11.67
CA ALA A 263 0.30 23.03 -10.49
C ALA A 263 1.34 24.16 -10.36
#